data_AF-A0A0R2NUG9-F1
#
_entry.id   AF-A0A0R2NUG9-F1
#
_cell.length_a   1.000
_cell.length_b   1.000
_cell.length_c   1.000
_cell.angle_alpha   90.00
_cell.angle_beta   90.00
_cell.angle_gamma   90.00
#
_symmetry.space_group_name_H-M   'P 1'
#
loop_
_entity.id
_entity.type
_entity.pdbx_description
1 polymer ?
#
loop_
_entity_poly.entity_id
_entity_poly.type
_entity_poly.pdbx_seq_one_letter_code
_entity_poly.pdbx_strand_id
1 'polypeptide(L)'
;MKPVIFILIVLFFVITPVSGQPLSDATGIINRLDVQTSGYAFEIKLTSNFDLTDYTFDKDEKQITLYFDSALENNLAEIIIPKDLLSGNFMFYLNDQEFLPRVESNKQISFITLNFTGSGTNVVKIIGSEYLVGLDSITSSDILPLDSEFLFNNYFIWLVFGSILIVIITCIVIIIRKIKK
;
A
#
# COMPACT_ATOMS: atom_id res chain seq x y z
N MET A 1 41.91 42.14 30.92
CA MET A 1 40.95 41.00 30.92
C MET A 1 41.71 39.77 31.37
N LYS A 2 41.20 39.03 32.36
CA LYS A 2 41.96 37.96 33.04
C LYS A 2 42.27 36.80 32.05
N PRO A 3 43.50 36.26 32.02
CA PRO A 3 43.91 35.20 31.08
C PRO A 3 43.07 33.92 31.20
N VAL A 4 42.38 33.75 32.33
CA VAL A 4 41.42 32.67 32.59
C VAL A 4 40.28 32.64 31.57
N ILE A 5 39.76 33.80 31.16
CA ILE A 5 38.66 33.88 30.17
C ILE A 5 39.14 33.41 28.80
N PHE A 6 40.39 33.74 28.45
CA PHE A 6 40.98 33.36 27.18
C PHE A 6 41.21 31.84 27.11
N ILE A 7 41.69 31.23 28.22
CA ILE A 7 41.85 29.78 28.34
C ILE A 7 40.49 29.06 28.24
N LEU A 8 39.44 29.60 28.85
CA LEU A 8 38.10 29.00 28.80
C LEU A 8 37.53 28.99 27.37
N ILE A 9 37.76 30.07 26.62
CA ILE A 9 37.34 30.18 25.20
C ILE A 9 38.12 29.20 24.34
N VAL A 10 39.44 29.09 24.52
CA VAL A 10 40.26 28.14 23.76
C VAL A 10 39.82 26.70 24.05
N LEU A 11 39.51 26.36 25.30
CA LEU A 11 39.00 25.03 25.67
C LEU A 11 37.69 24.66 24.95
N PHE A 12 36.82 25.65 24.70
CA PHE A 12 35.54 25.45 24.00
C PHE A 12 35.71 25.13 22.51
N PHE A 13 36.85 25.47 21.90
CA PHE A 13 37.17 25.15 20.51
C PHE A 13 37.96 23.84 20.33
N VAL A 14 38.43 23.21 21.40
CA VAL A 14 39.13 21.90 21.33
C VAL A 14 38.15 20.72 21.40
N ILE A 15 36.86 20.99 21.54
CA ILE A 15 35.82 19.96 21.41
C ILE A 15 35.65 19.70 19.90
N THR A 16 36.49 18.81 19.36
CA THR A 16 36.24 18.26 18.03
C THR A 16 34.85 17.62 18.07
N PRO A 17 34.00 17.81 17.05
CA PRO A 17 32.79 17.01 16.96
C PRO A 17 33.25 15.55 16.95
N VAL A 18 32.90 14.80 18.01
CA VAL A 18 32.91 13.34 17.97
C VAL A 18 32.12 13.00 16.72
N SER A 19 32.82 12.41 15.75
CA SER A 19 32.29 12.08 14.43
C SER A 19 30.88 11.49 14.61
N GLY A 20 29.86 12.21 14.14
CA GLY A 20 28.56 11.61 13.95
C GLY A 20 28.79 10.46 12.98
N GLN A 21 28.72 9.23 13.47
CA GLN A 21 28.72 8.06 12.60
C GLN A 21 27.62 8.30 11.56
N PRO A 22 27.86 8.14 10.25
CA PRO A 22 26.81 8.32 9.26
C PRO A 22 25.70 7.29 9.55
N LEU A 23 24.66 7.74 10.25
CA LEU A 23 23.47 6.95 10.56
C LEU A 23 22.56 6.81 9.33
N SER A 24 22.83 7.61 8.29
CA SER A 24 22.02 7.68 7.07
C SER A 24 22.07 6.38 6.28
N ASP A 25 23.21 5.68 6.25
CA ASP A 25 23.47 4.62 5.26
C ASP A 25 22.58 3.36 5.42
N ALA A 26 21.86 3.25 6.53
CA ALA A 26 20.91 2.18 6.82
C ALA A 26 19.53 2.69 7.28
N THR A 27 19.18 3.94 6.95
CA THR A 27 17.84 4.47 7.26
C THR A 27 16.79 3.74 6.40
N GLY A 28 15.80 3.11 7.04
CA GLY A 28 14.74 2.39 6.35
C GLY A 28 13.60 3.31 5.90
N ILE A 29 13.44 3.46 4.60
CA ILE A 29 12.30 4.09 3.92
C ILE A 29 11.20 3.03 3.76
N ILE A 30 9.98 3.34 4.21
CA ILE A 30 8.84 2.42 4.14
C ILE A 30 7.98 2.75 2.92
N ASN A 31 7.75 1.75 2.07
CA ASN A 31 6.84 1.77 0.94
C ASN A 31 5.75 0.70 1.10
N ARG A 32 4.53 1.01 0.64
CA ARG A 32 3.39 0.09 0.62
C ARG A 32 2.97 -0.10 -0.83
N LEU A 33 2.96 -1.34 -1.28
CA LEU A 33 2.71 -1.71 -2.66
C LEU A 33 1.35 -2.40 -2.69
N ASP A 34 0.35 -1.70 -3.21
CA ASP A 34 -1.00 -2.24 -3.36
C ASP A 34 -1.07 -3.07 -4.66
N VAL A 35 -1.37 -4.35 -4.53
CA VAL A 35 -1.53 -5.30 -5.63
C VAL A 35 -3.01 -5.67 -5.75
N GLN A 36 -3.63 -5.27 -6.86
CA GLN A 36 -5.01 -5.64 -7.19
C GLN A 36 -5.00 -6.77 -8.21
N THR A 37 -5.55 -7.93 -7.83
CA THR A 37 -5.51 -9.12 -8.69
C THR A 37 -6.63 -10.09 -8.34
N SER A 38 -7.24 -10.70 -9.36
CA SER A 38 -8.37 -11.66 -9.23
C SER A 38 -9.49 -11.24 -8.28
N GLY A 39 -9.81 -9.94 -8.24
CA GLY A 39 -10.87 -9.36 -7.41
C GLY A 39 -10.47 -9.04 -5.96
N TYR A 40 -9.22 -9.28 -5.57
CA TYR A 40 -8.68 -8.96 -4.26
C TYR A 40 -7.66 -7.82 -4.31
N ALA A 41 -7.46 -7.18 -3.16
CA ALA A 41 -6.40 -6.20 -2.94
C ALA A 41 -5.47 -6.70 -1.83
N PHE A 42 -4.17 -6.66 -2.08
CA PHE A 42 -3.13 -7.08 -1.15
C PHE A 42 -2.13 -5.95 -0.94
N GLU A 43 -1.68 -5.76 0.31
CA GLU A 43 -0.62 -4.81 0.66
C GLU A 43 0.69 -5.57 0.87
N ILE A 44 1.70 -5.28 0.05
CA ILE A 44 3.09 -5.69 0.29
C ILE A 44 3.79 -4.53 1.00
N LYS A 45 4.59 -4.82 2.03
CA LYS A 45 5.40 -3.79 2.71
C LYS A 45 6.87 -3.96 2.35
N LEU A 46 7.49 -2.86 1.93
CA LEU A 46 8.92 -2.75 1.67
C LEU A 46 9.53 -1.75 2.65
N THR A 47 10.59 -2.13 3.32
CA THR A 47 11.46 -1.21 4.08
C THR A 47 12.85 -1.30 3.47
N SER A 48 13.39 -0.20 2.93
CA SER A 48 14.67 -0.22 2.20
C SER A 48 15.54 1.00 2.49
N ASN A 49 16.86 0.90 2.26
CA ASN A 49 17.76 2.06 2.26
C ASN A 49 17.94 2.68 0.86
N PHE A 50 17.09 2.31 -0.09
CA PHE A 50 17.02 2.81 -1.47
C PHE A 50 15.62 3.31 -1.79
N ASP A 51 15.52 4.14 -2.83
CA ASP A 51 14.28 4.78 -3.25
C ASP A 51 13.53 3.90 -4.25
N LEU A 52 12.35 3.39 -3.85
CA LEU A 52 11.45 2.69 -4.76
C LEU A 52 10.87 3.68 -5.78
N THR A 53 11.08 3.42 -7.07
CA THR A 53 10.60 4.28 -8.16
C THR A 53 9.32 3.75 -8.79
N ASP A 54 9.18 2.42 -8.91
CA ASP A 54 7.98 1.78 -9.43
C ASP A 54 7.89 0.30 -9.01
N TYR A 55 6.72 -0.32 -9.17
CA TYR A 55 6.53 -1.74 -8.99
C TYR A 55 5.43 -2.31 -9.89
N THR A 56 5.58 -3.58 -10.26
CA THR A 56 4.56 -4.32 -11.02
C THR A 56 4.32 -5.70 -10.44
N PHE A 57 3.12 -6.23 -10.63
CA PHE A 57 2.76 -7.61 -10.33
C PHE A 57 2.22 -8.30 -11.57
N ASP A 58 2.84 -9.42 -11.96
CA ASP A 58 2.39 -10.30 -13.03
C ASP A 58 1.83 -11.59 -12.41
N LYS A 59 0.55 -11.85 -12.62
CA LYS A 59 -0.14 -13.02 -12.07
C LYS A 59 0.21 -14.33 -12.80
N ASP A 60 0.53 -14.25 -14.09
CA ASP A 60 0.77 -15.42 -14.94
C ASP A 60 2.19 -15.94 -14.68
N GLU A 61 3.14 -15.02 -14.51
CA GLU A 61 4.52 -15.31 -14.10
C GLU A 61 4.69 -15.42 -12.57
N LYS A 62 3.66 -15.07 -11.79
CA LYS A 62 3.69 -15.05 -10.31
C LYS A 62 4.85 -14.19 -9.79
N GLN A 63 5.01 -13.03 -10.41
CA GLN A 63 6.21 -12.21 -10.28
C GLN A 63 5.87 -10.82 -9.73
N ILE A 64 6.59 -10.41 -8.68
CA ILE A 64 6.71 -9.01 -8.28
C ILE A 64 7.98 -8.46 -8.92
N THR A 65 7.91 -7.28 -9.52
CA THR A 65 9.08 -6.55 -10.01
C THR A 65 9.17 -5.21 -9.31
N LEU A 66 10.32 -4.92 -8.72
CA LEU A 66 10.62 -3.69 -8.01
C LEU A 66 11.66 -2.91 -8.80
N TYR A 67 11.36 -1.67 -9.13
CA TYR A 67 12.28 -0.72 -9.74
C TYR A 67 12.68 0.30 -8.69
N PHE A 68 13.98 0.54 -8.54
CA PHE A 68 14.49 1.44 -7.51
C PHE A 68 15.82 2.07 -7.89
N ASP A 69 16.12 3.19 -7.25
CA ASP A 69 17.41 3.87 -7.35
C ASP A 69 18.19 3.76 -6.03
N SER A 70 19.41 3.25 -6.14
CA SER A 70 20.33 3.04 -5.04
C SER A 70 21.37 4.17 -4.98
N ALA A 71 21.30 5.00 -3.95
CA ALA A 71 22.29 6.06 -3.71
C ALA A 71 23.62 5.53 -3.11
N LEU A 72 23.60 4.31 -2.56
CA LEU A 72 24.72 3.67 -1.88
C LEU A 72 25.09 2.37 -2.58
N GLU A 73 26.34 1.96 -2.43
CA GLU A 73 26.79 0.66 -2.93
C GLU A 73 26.15 -0.50 -2.16
N ASN A 74 25.99 -0.38 -0.84
CA ASN A 74 25.42 -1.46 -0.02
C ASN A 74 23.92 -1.23 0.19
N ASN A 75 23.11 -2.15 -0.30
CA ASN A 75 21.66 -2.05 -0.27
C ASN A 75 21.05 -3.12 0.61
N LEU A 76 20.08 -2.70 1.42
CA LEU A 76 19.33 -3.53 2.34
C LEU A 76 17.84 -3.27 2.14
N ALA A 77 17.07 -4.34 2.08
CA ALA A 77 15.63 -4.25 2.13
C ALA A 77 14.98 -5.41 2.88
N GLU A 78 13.86 -5.13 3.51
CA GLU A 78 12.96 -6.08 4.12
C GLU A 78 11.62 -6.02 3.39
N ILE A 79 11.08 -7.18 3.01
CA ILE A 79 9.84 -7.28 2.25
C ILE A 79 8.90 -8.24 2.97
N ILE A 80 7.67 -7.79 3.20
CA ILE A 80 6.59 -8.60 3.75
C ILE A 80 5.56 -8.83 2.65
N ILE A 81 5.42 -10.09 2.23
CA ILE A 81 4.47 -10.52 1.20
C ILE A 81 3.37 -11.36 1.87
N PRO A 82 2.08 -11.05 1.68
CA PRO A 82 0.99 -11.92 2.10
C PRO A 82 1.05 -13.27 1.39
N LYS A 83 0.96 -14.38 2.13
CA LYS A 83 1.00 -15.73 1.54
C LYS A 83 -0.18 -16.03 0.63
N ASP A 84 -1.31 -15.42 0.94
CA ASP A 84 -2.52 -15.54 0.12
C ASP A 84 -2.37 -14.80 -1.23
N LEU A 85 -1.34 -13.96 -1.41
CA LEU A 85 -0.98 -13.37 -2.70
C LEU A 85 0.06 -14.23 -3.44
N LEU A 86 1.21 -14.45 -2.82
CA LEU A 86 2.37 -15.10 -3.44
C LEU A 86 3.14 -15.93 -2.40
N SER A 87 3.36 -17.22 -2.68
CA SER A 87 3.91 -18.17 -1.72
C SER A 87 4.73 -19.30 -2.35
N GLY A 88 5.07 -20.28 -1.52
CA GLY A 88 5.86 -21.46 -1.89
C GLY A 88 7.35 -21.17 -1.89
N ASN A 89 8.06 -21.72 -2.88
CA ASN A 89 9.47 -21.43 -3.10
C ASN A 89 9.63 -20.14 -3.89
N PHE A 90 10.67 -19.37 -3.59
CA PHE A 90 10.97 -18.12 -4.27
C PHE A 90 12.25 -18.21 -5.09
N MET A 91 12.23 -17.60 -6.28
CA MET A 91 13.41 -17.29 -7.08
C MET A 91 13.58 -15.77 -7.15
N PHE A 92 14.83 -15.32 -7.16
CA PHE A 92 15.15 -13.90 -7.09
C PHE A 92 16.18 -13.52 -8.13
N TYR A 93 15.93 -12.41 -8.83
CA TYR A 93 16.86 -11.84 -9.79
C TYR A 93 17.11 -10.38 -9.46
N LEU A 94 18.37 -9.98 -9.44
CA LEU A 94 18.83 -8.59 -9.39
C LEU A 94 19.47 -8.29 -10.75
N ASN A 95 18.90 -7.35 -11.51
CA ASN A 95 19.37 -7.00 -12.85
C ASN A 95 19.59 -8.23 -13.75
N ASP A 96 18.58 -9.11 -13.77
CA ASP A 96 18.57 -10.39 -14.51
C ASP A 96 19.60 -11.43 -14.06
N GLN A 97 20.36 -11.16 -13.01
CA GLN A 97 21.25 -12.13 -12.38
C GLN A 97 20.59 -12.74 -11.14
N GLU A 98 20.56 -14.07 -11.07
CA GLU A 98 20.02 -14.76 -9.91
C GLU A 98 20.84 -14.49 -8.63
N PHE A 99 20.16 -14.33 -7.50
CA PHE A 99 20.79 -14.20 -6.19
C PHE A 99 19.94 -14.85 -5.09
N LEU A 100 20.51 -15.02 -3.89
CA LEU A 100 19.89 -15.79 -2.81
C LEU A 100 19.63 -14.94 -1.56
N PRO A 101 18.49 -14.21 -1.50
CA PRO A 101 17.99 -13.59 -0.29
C PRO A 101 17.71 -14.57 0.84
N ARG A 102 17.67 -14.04 2.07
CA ARG A 102 17.12 -14.79 3.20
C ARG A 102 15.60 -14.71 3.16
N VAL A 103 14.95 -15.87 3.24
CA VAL A 103 13.48 -15.96 3.29
C VAL A 103 13.07 -16.67 4.56
N GLU A 104 12.20 -16.01 5.32
CA GLU A 104 11.51 -16.59 6.47
C GLU A 104 10.01 -16.55 6.22
N SER A 105 9.26 -17.51 6.74
CA SER A 105 7.83 -17.58 6.44
C SER A 105 7.07 -18.18 7.62
N ASN A 106 5.87 -17.65 7.85
CA ASN A 106 4.92 -18.20 8.81
C ASN A 106 3.62 -18.59 8.10
N LYS A 107 2.49 -18.65 8.81
CA LYS A 107 1.20 -19.01 8.20
C LYS A 107 0.58 -17.89 7.35
N GLN A 108 0.94 -16.63 7.58
CA GLN A 108 0.29 -15.46 6.99
C GLN A 108 1.17 -14.73 6.00
N ILE A 109 2.48 -14.70 6.23
CA ILE A 109 3.42 -13.90 5.43
C ILE A 109 4.69 -14.66 5.09
N SER A 110 5.33 -14.19 4.03
CA SER A 110 6.75 -14.40 3.74
C SER A 110 7.51 -13.10 4.01
N PHE A 111 8.55 -13.19 4.84
CA PHE A 111 9.46 -12.12 5.19
C PHE A 111 10.79 -12.35 4.47
N ILE A 112 11.18 -11.43 3.60
CA ILE A 112 12.35 -11.56 2.73
C ILE A 112 13.34 -10.45 3.08
N THR A 113 14.60 -10.79 3.30
CA THR A 113 15.69 -9.84 3.49
C THR A 113 16.60 -9.85 2.26
N LEU A 114 16.64 -8.72 1.55
CA LEU A 114 17.56 -8.47 0.46
C LEU A 114 18.84 -7.82 0.99
N ASN A 115 19.99 -8.30 0.51
CA ASN A 115 21.29 -7.68 0.72
C ASN A 115 22.10 -7.86 -0.57
N PHE A 116 22.47 -6.75 -1.20
CA PHE A 116 23.24 -6.76 -2.44
C PHE A 116 24.09 -5.49 -2.59
N THR A 117 25.06 -5.56 -3.50
CA THR A 117 25.92 -4.43 -3.86
C THR A 117 25.53 -3.88 -5.23
N GLY A 118 25.49 -2.55 -5.36
CA GLY A 118 25.29 -1.84 -6.61
C GLY A 118 24.61 -0.48 -6.42
N SER A 119 25.04 0.54 -7.18
CA SER A 119 24.47 1.88 -7.17
C SER A 119 23.70 2.19 -8.45
N GLY A 120 22.91 3.26 -8.43
CA GLY A 120 22.08 3.70 -9.56
C GLY A 120 20.77 2.91 -9.69
N THR A 121 20.23 2.86 -10.90
CA THR A 121 18.96 2.19 -11.19
C THR A 121 19.12 0.69 -11.22
N ASN A 122 18.28 0.00 -10.46
CA ASN A 122 18.31 -1.44 -10.28
C ASN A 122 16.89 -2.01 -10.36
N VAL A 123 16.81 -3.30 -10.70
CA VAL A 123 15.56 -4.05 -10.79
C VAL A 123 15.68 -5.35 -10.02
N VAL A 124 14.72 -5.60 -9.13
CA VAL A 124 14.59 -6.89 -8.44
C VAL A 124 13.31 -7.58 -8.91
N LYS A 125 13.43 -8.84 -9.33
CA LYS A 125 12.30 -9.74 -9.62
C LYS A 125 12.19 -10.78 -8.52
N ILE A 126 10.99 -10.96 -7.98
CA ILE A 126 10.66 -11.94 -6.96
C ILE A 126 9.58 -12.85 -7.55
N ILE A 127 9.91 -14.11 -7.77
CA ILE A 127 9.02 -15.08 -8.41
C ILE A 127 8.64 -16.14 -7.39
N GLY A 128 7.35 -16.28 -7.11
CA GLY A 128 6.82 -17.33 -6.24
C GLY A 128 6.39 -18.57 -7.03
N SER A 129 6.49 -19.76 -6.44
CA SER A 129 5.97 -20.97 -7.08
C SER A 129 4.44 -21.05 -7.05
N GLU A 130 3.80 -20.35 -6.12
CA GLU A 130 2.36 -20.35 -5.89
C GLU A 130 1.79 -18.94 -5.86
N TYR A 131 0.55 -18.81 -6.33
CA TYR A 131 -0.21 -17.55 -6.41
C TYR A 131 -1.66 -17.83 -5.98
N LEU A 132 -2.25 -16.91 -5.20
CA LEU A 132 -3.61 -17.03 -4.65
C LEU A 132 -3.89 -18.34 -3.89
N VAL A 133 -3.00 -18.70 -2.96
CA VAL A 133 -3.23 -19.88 -2.14
C VAL A 133 -4.32 -19.61 -1.10
N GLY A 134 -5.35 -20.45 -1.09
CA GLY A 134 -6.45 -20.36 -0.14
C GLY A 134 -7.56 -19.37 -0.53
N LEU A 135 -7.51 -18.81 -1.74
CA LEU A 135 -8.53 -17.92 -2.29
C LEU A 135 -8.89 -18.35 -3.71
N ASP A 136 -10.20 -18.42 -4.00
CA ASP A 136 -10.69 -18.61 -5.37
C ASP A 136 -10.82 -17.26 -6.06
N SER A 137 -10.50 -17.17 -7.35
CA SER A 137 -10.67 -15.92 -8.10
C SER A 137 -12.13 -15.48 -8.10
N ILE A 138 -12.41 -14.22 -7.75
CA ILE A 138 -13.77 -13.68 -7.81
C ILE A 138 -14.13 -13.49 -9.28
N THR A 139 -15.10 -14.28 -9.76
CA THR A 139 -15.63 -14.14 -11.13
C THR A 139 -16.77 -13.14 -11.15
N SER A 140 -17.05 -12.54 -12.32
CA SER A 140 -18.15 -11.58 -12.46
C SER A 140 -19.53 -12.15 -12.10
N SER A 141 -19.69 -13.47 -12.06
CA SER A 141 -20.90 -14.16 -11.57
C SER A 141 -21.03 -14.18 -10.05
N ASP A 142 -19.93 -14.02 -9.30
CA ASP A 142 -19.92 -13.99 -7.83
C ASP A 142 -20.33 -12.61 -7.29
N ILE A 143 -20.19 -11.59 -8.14
CA ILE A 143 -20.68 -10.25 -7.85
C ILE A 143 -22.18 -10.24 -8.19
N LEU A 144 -23.04 -10.48 -7.19
CA LEU A 144 -24.46 -10.20 -7.33
C LEU A 144 -24.61 -8.75 -7.83
N PRO A 145 -25.34 -8.49 -8.93
CA PRO A 145 -25.56 -7.13 -9.35
C PRO A 145 -26.29 -6.42 -8.20
N LEU A 146 -25.62 -5.47 -7.56
CA LEU A 146 -26.27 -4.58 -6.62
C LEU A 146 -27.18 -3.72 -7.48
N ASP A 147 -28.44 -4.14 -7.57
CA ASP A 147 -29.50 -3.53 -8.36
C ASP A 147 -29.93 -2.21 -7.70
N SER A 148 -28.98 -1.27 -7.65
CA SER A 148 -29.10 0.06 -7.07
C SER A 148 -30.23 0.83 -7.78
N GLU A 149 -30.37 0.63 -9.10
CA GLU A 149 -31.47 1.18 -9.89
C GLU A 149 -32.85 0.73 -9.39
N PHE A 150 -33.00 -0.52 -8.94
CA PHE A 150 -34.29 -1.04 -8.47
C PHE A 150 -34.72 -0.43 -7.12
N LEU A 151 -33.76 -0.17 -6.22
CA LEU A 151 -34.03 0.43 -4.91
C LEU A 151 -34.38 1.92 -5.01
N PHE A 152 -33.70 2.68 -5.88
CA PHE A 152 -34.02 4.10 -6.09
C PHE A 152 -35.39 4.30 -6.74
N ASN A 153 -35.79 3.44 -7.69
CA ASN A 153 -37.04 3.62 -8.42
C ASN A 153 -38.28 3.42 -7.52
N ASN A 154 -38.29 2.36 -6.69
CA ASN A 154 -39.43 2.09 -5.80
C ASN A 154 -39.63 3.16 -4.73
N TYR A 155 -38.54 3.68 -4.15
CA TYR A 155 -38.64 4.71 -3.11
C TYR A 155 -39.09 6.06 -3.71
N PHE A 156 -38.58 6.41 -4.89
CA PHE A 156 -38.95 7.65 -5.58
C PHE A 156 -40.43 7.64 -6.00
N ILE A 157 -40.93 6.51 -6.51
CA ILE A 157 -42.34 6.33 -6.85
C ILE A 157 -43.23 6.53 -5.63
N TRP A 158 -42.88 5.95 -4.47
CA TRP A 158 -43.64 6.16 -3.23
C TRP A 158 -43.65 7.63 -2.83
N LEU A 159 -42.49 8.32 -2.84
CA LEU A 159 -42.42 9.74 -2.48
C LEU A 159 -43.30 10.63 -3.37
N VAL A 160 -43.31 10.36 -4.68
CA VAL A 160 -44.16 11.10 -5.63
C VAL A 160 -45.63 10.84 -5.34
N PHE A 161 -46.07 9.59 -5.17
CA PHE A 161 -47.47 9.28 -4.85
C PHE A 161 -47.91 9.83 -3.48
N GLY A 162 -47.03 9.76 -2.48
CA GLY A 162 -47.30 10.28 -1.13
C GLY A 162 -47.50 11.80 -1.13
N SER A 163 -46.66 12.53 -1.86
CA SER A 163 -46.77 14.00 -1.96
C SER A 163 -48.06 14.44 -2.66
N ILE A 164 -48.47 13.77 -3.74
CA ILE A 164 -49.72 14.04 -4.45
C ILE A 164 -50.93 13.83 -3.53
N LEU A 165 -50.94 12.75 -2.76
CA LEU A 165 -52.05 12.44 -1.85
C LEU A 165 -52.23 13.52 -0.78
N ILE A 166 -51.12 14.01 -0.21
CA ILE A 166 -51.14 15.09 0.79
C ILE A 166 -51.72 16.38 0.21
N VAL A 167 -51.34 16.75 -1.01
CA VAL A 167 -51.88 17.94 -1.71
C VAL A 167 -53.38 17.79 -1.96
N ILE A 168 -53.84 16.62 -2.42
CA ILE A 168 -55.27 16.36 -2.67
C ILE A 168 -56.08 16.49 -1.37
N ILE A 169 -55.61 15.88 -0.28
CA ILE A 169 -56.27 15.96 1.03
C ILE A 169 -56.36 17.42 1.50
N THR A 170 -55.27 18.19 1.34
CA THR A 170 -55.23 19.61 1.73
C THR A 170 -56.24 20.43 0.91
N CYS A 171 -56.33 20.21 -0.40
CA CYS A 171 -57.30 20.87 -1.26
C CYS A 171 -58.75 20.53 -0.87
N ILE A 172 -59.06 19.27 -0.57
CA ILE A 172 -60.39 18.85 -0.14
C ILE A 172 -60.78 19.52 1.19
N VAL A 173 -59.86 19.57 2.16
CA VAL A 173 -60.10 20.25 3.45
C VAL A 173 -60.38 21.75 3.25
N ILE A 174 -59.64 22.42 2.36
CA ILE A 174 -59.86 23.82 2.03
C ILE A 174 -61.24 24.04 1.38
N ILE A 175 -61.64 23.19 0.44
CA ILE A 175 -62.95 23.28 -0.23
C ILE A 175 -64.08 23.09 0.78
N ILE A 176 -64.01 22.07 1.65
CA ILE A 176 -65.03 21.81 2.68
C ILE A 176 -65.13 22.99 3.66
N ARG A 177 -64.01 23.59 4.06
CA ARG A 177 -64.00 24.78 4.92
C ARG A 177 -64.64 25.99 4.25
N LYS A 178 -64.49 26.13 2.93
CA LYS A 178 -65.06 27.25 2.17
C LYS A 178 -66.56 27.09 1.92
N ILE A 179 -67.08 25.86 1.85
CA ILE A 179 -68.52 25.57 1.71
C ILE A 179 -69.27 25.73 3.05
N LYS A 180 -68.59 25.53 4.19
CA LYS A 180 -69.18 25.67 5.53
C LYS A 180 -69.19 27.10 6.10
N LYS A 181 -68.69 28.10 5.37
CA LYS A 181 -68.66 29.52 5.78
C LYS A 181 -69.52 30.34 4.84
#